data_AF-A0A0H3WPR8-F1
#
_entry.id   AF-A0A0H3WPR8-F1
#
_cell.length_a   1.000
_cell.length_b   1.000
_cell.length_c   1.000
_cell.angle_alpha   90.00
_cell.angle_beta   90.00
_cell.angle_gamma   90.00
#
_symmetry.space_group_name_H-M   'P 1'
#
loop_
_entity.id
_entity.type
_entity.pdbx_description
1 polymer ?
#
loop_
_entity_poly.entity_id
_entity_poly.type
_entity_poly.pdbx_seq_one_letter_code
_entity_poly.pdbx_strand_id
1 'polypeptide(L)'
;MSVASATSSIGLIGHVSRSLSADTVEACTKQGIQYQLNTLWERIKDWILGTNKVAATSAIHTMATTASAGKQVDAFLELTQYVKPEHRHQLKWCTGEGAAPYFMIGDAVIQAAPDWAGRTPLNLNTVEMARMLISTHHNETPLLLKFLQIEAASAHEARPPMVSEDEDGTIYVDMESHSAFLRESASLVDALEFIGMHRNDNDFERSHALGLQVEAEWWAMGRQPVALATGGVTQDAETVGGMAQNVMIVTTDLFYERMDLTRRTMAGSVGGF
;
A
#
# COMPACT_ATOMS: atom_id res chain seq x y z
N MET A 1 27.43 -65.66 35.52
CA MET A 1 27.04 -64.25 35.33
C MET A 1 26.10 -64.17 34.13
N SER A 2 24.86 -63.73 34.32
CA SER A 2 23.96 -63.28 33.25
C SER A 2 22.88 -62.44 33.91
N VAL A 3 22.99 -61.13 33.71
CA VAL A 3 22.02 -60.14 34.20
C VAL A 3 21.07 -59.90 33.04
N ALA A 4 19.81 -60.31 33.19
CA ALA A 4 18.77 -60.06 32.20
C ALA A 4 18.45 -58.55 32.17
N SER A 5 18.54 -57.95 30.99
CA SER A 5 18.13 -56.57 30.75
C SER A 5 16.61 -56.45 30.85
N ALA A 6 16.13 -55.72 31.85
CA ALA A 6 14.75 -55.26 31.90
C ALA A 6 14.57 -54.11 30.91
N THR A 7 13.96 -54.40 29.76
CA THR A 7 13.43 -53.37 28.85
C THR A 7 12.22 -52.72 29.50
N SER A 8 12.45 -51.60 30.20
CA SER A 8 11.34 -50.71 30.59
C SER A 8 10.85 -49.99 29.33
N SER A 9 9.76 -50.51 28.76
CA SER A 9 9.01 -49.81 27.72
C SER A 9 8.46 -48.51 28.29
N ILE A 10 8.85 -47.38 27.70
CA ILE A 10 8.19 -46.09 27.96
C ILE A 10 6.78 -46.21 27.40
N GLY A 11 5.82 -46.55 28.25
CA GLY A 11 4.41 -46.49 27.93
C GLY A 11 3.99 -45.02 27.82
N LEU A 12 3.87 -44.51 26.60
CA LEU A 12 3.19 -43.24 26.33
C LEU A 12 1.69 -43.44 26.52
N ILE A 13 1.25 -43.55 27.78
CA ILE A 13 -0.15 -43.37 28.16
C ILE A 13 -0.34 -41.87 28.33
N GLY A 14 -0.89 -41.23 27.29
CA GLY A 14 -0.99 -39.77 27.24
C GLY A 14 -2.10 -39.28 26.33
N HIS A 15 -3.30 -39.84 26.44
CA HIS A 15 -4.50 -39.16 25.93
C HIS A 15 -4.93 -38.10 26.94
N VAL A 16 -4.13 -37.05 27.08
CA VAL A 16 -4.58 -35.79 27.70
C VAL A 16 -4.82 -34.84 26.55
N SER A 17 -6.08 -34.54 26.25
CA SER A 17 -6.43 -33.41 25.40
C SER A 17 -5.96 -32.15 26.12
N ARG A 18 -4.70 -31.76 25.88
CA ARG A 18 -4.16 -30.50 26.37
C ARG A 18 -4.69 -29.41 25.45
N SER A 19 -5.87 -28.86 25.77
CA SER A 19 -6.26 -27.58 25.18
C SER A 19 -5.40 -26.51 25.82
N LEU A 20 -4.59 -25.82 25.03
CA LEU A 20 -4.02 -24.54 25.44
C LEU A 20 -5.19 -23.61 25.77
N SER A 21 -5.21 -23.04 26.98
CA SER A 21 -6.23 -22.04 27.30
C SER A 21 -6.02 -20.83 26.41
N ALA A 22 -7.11 -20.15 26.01
CA ALA A 22 -7.05 -18.94 25.21
C ALA A 22 -6.10 -17.90 25.84
N ASP A 23 -6.11 -17.78 27.17
CA ASP A 23 -5.21 -16.91 27.92
C ASP A 23 -3.72 -17.28 27.76
N THR A 24 -3.40 -18.58 27.68
CA THR A 24 -2.02 -19.04 27.47
C THR A 24 -1.57 -18.77 26.04
N VAL A 25 -2.46 -18.97 25.05
CA VAL A 25 -2.19 -18.61 23.65
C VAL A 25 -1.98 -17.10 23.54
N GLU A 26 -2.86 -16.30 24.13
CA GLU A 26 -2.78 -14.84 24.12
C GLU A 26 -1.51 -14.33 24.81
N ALA A 27 -1.11 -14.92 25.94
CA ALA A 27 0.14 -14.58 26.62
C ALA A 27 1.37 -14.92 25.78
N CYS A 28 1.41 -16.10 25.14
CA CYS A 28 2.50 -16.49 24.25
C CYS A 28 2.56 -15.62 22.99
N THR A 29 1.42 -15.27 22.41
CA THR A 29 1.34 -14.37 21.25
C THR A 29 1.80 -12.96 21.62
N LYS A 30 1.38 -12.41 22.76
CA LYS A 30 1.83 -11.10 23.26
C LYS A 30 3.34 -11.06 23.50
N GLN A 31 3.91 -12.09 24.11
CA GLN A 31 5.37 -12.19 24.30
C GLN A 31 6.12 -12.30 22.97
N GLY A 32 5.58 -13.06 22.01
CA GLY A 32 6.14 -13.16 20.65
C GLY A 32 6.12 -11.82 19.91
N ILE A 33 5.00 -11.10 19.96
CA ILE A 33 4.86 -9.76 19.36
C ILE A 33 5.84 -8.79 20.02
N GLN A 34 5.95 -8.76 21.35
CA GLN A 34 6.90 -7.87 22.03
C GLN A 34 8.36 -8.13 21.63
N TYR A 35 8.77 -9.40 21.50
CA TYR A 35 10.11 -9.75 21.03
C TYR A 35 10.37 -9.29 19.59
N GLN A 36 9.39 -9.50 18.69
CA GLN A 36 9.47 -9.05 17.30
C GLN A 36 9.53 -7.52 17.20
N LEU A 37 8.71 -6.81 17.98
CA LEU A 37 8.71 -5.34 18.03
C LEU A 37 10.03 -4.78 18.58
N ASN A 38 10.61 -5.39 19.61
CA ASN A 38 11.92 -4.99 20.12
C ASN A 38 13.02 -5.21 19.07
N THR A 39 12.97 -6.34 18.35
CA THR A 39 13.94 -6.64 17.29
C THR A 39 13.79 -5.67 16.12
N LEU A 40 12.55 -5.35 15.72
CA LEU A 40 12.26 -4.33 14.72
C LEU A 40 12.79 -2.96 15.16
N TRP A 41 12.51 -2.56 16.40
CA TRP A 41 12.96 -1.30 16.96
C TRP A 41 14.48 -1.15 16.89
N GLU A 42 15.23 -2.16 17.32
CA GLU A 42 16.70 -2.12 17.28
C GLU A 42 17.26 -1.91 15.87
N ARG A 43 16.53 -2.33 14.84
CA ARG A 43 16.94 -2.18 13.43
C ARG A 43 16.61 -0.82 12.84
N ILE A 44 15.51 -0.21 13.26
CA ILE A 44 15.00 1.03 12.66
C ILE A 44 15.25 2.27 13.53
N LYS A 45 15.76 2.12 14.76
CA LYS A 45 15.98 3.23 15.71
C LYS A 45 16.80 4.38 15.12
N ASP A 46 17.72 4.08 14.21
CA ASP A 46 18.59 5.08 13.56
C ASP A 46 17.87 5.84 12.43
N TRP A 47 16.75 5.30 11.94
CA TRP A 47 15.89 5.95 10.95
C TRP A 47 15.01 7.02 11.58
N ILE A 48 14.69 6.88 12.88
CA ILE A 48 13.79 7.78 13.60
C ILE A 48 14.53 9.05 14.03
N LEU A 49 13.87 10.20 13.85
CA LEU A 49 14.32 11.47 14.39
C LEU A 49 14.38 11.36 15.93
N GLY A 50 15.54 11.67 16.53
CA GLY A 50 15.83 11.34 17.93
C GLY A 50 14.83 11.85 18.96
N THR A 51 14.08 12.91 18.65
CA THR A 51 13.03 13.50 19.50
C THR A 51 11.73 12.68 19.53
N ASN A 52 11.49 11.82 18.55
CA ASN A 52 10.20 11.17 18.31
C ASN A 52 10.20 9.67 18.64
N LYS A 53 11.19 9.17 19.40
CA LYS A 53 11.35 7.74 19.66
C LYS A 53 10.12 7.09 20.32
N VAL A 54 9.57 7.74 21.34
CA VAL A 54 8.40 7.23 22.07
C VAL A 54 7.17 7.18 21.15
N ALA A 55 6.97 8.23 20.36
CA ALA A 55 5.85 8.31 19.41
C ALA A 55 5.98 7.26 18.30
N ALA A 56 7.18 7.09 17.72
CA ALA A 56 7.43 6.06 16.70
C ALA A 56 7.22 4.63 17.24
N THR A 57 7.68 4.35 18.46
CA THR A 57 7.46 3.04 19.10
C THR A 57 5.96 2.78 19.31
N SER A 58 5.22 3.80 19.77
CA SER A 58 3.76 3.73 19.95
C SER A 58 3.03 3.50 18.64
N ALA A 59 3.44 4.17 17.57
CA ALA A 59 2.88 4.00 16.23
C ALA A 59 3.07 2.56 15.73
N ILE A 60 4.29 2.00 15.82
CA ILE A 60 4.58 0.63 15.40
C ILE A 60 3.79 -0.39 16.23
N HIS A 61 3.72 -0.19 17.55
CA HIS A 61 2.92 -1.05 18.41
C HIS A 61 1.43 -0.99 18.03
N THR A 62 0.91 0.20 17.76
CA THR A 62 -0.49 0.39 17.31
C THR A 62 -0.72 -0.33 15.98
N MET A 63 0.19 -0.18 15.02
CA MET A 63 0.10 -0.89 13.73
C MET A 63 0.04 -2.42 13.90
N ALA A 64 0.81 -2.98 14.83
CA ALA A 64 0.92 -4.43 15.01
C ALA A 64 -0.21 -5.05 15.84
N THR A 65 -0.92 -4.26 16.66
CA THR A 65 -1.87 -4.78 17.65
C THR A 65 -3.30 -4.29 17.48
N THR A 66 -3.52 -3.23 16.70
CA THR A 66 -4.87 -2.70 16.47
C THR A 66 -5.73 -3.70 15.70
N ALA A 67 -6.99 -3.81 16.09
CA ALA A 67 -8.00 -4.53 15.32
C ALA A 67 -8.67 -3.67 14.24
N SER A 68 -8.27 -2.38 14.14
CA SER A 68 -8.84 -1.43 13.19
C SER A 68 -7.85 -0.97 12.12
N ALA A 69 -8.20 -1.18 10.86
CA ALA A 69 -7.42 -0.84 9.67
C ALA A 69 -7.25 0.69 9.54
N GLY A 70 -8.26 1.47 9.92
CA GLY A 70 -8.15 2.93 9.96
C GLY A 70 -7.09 3.39 10.95
N LYS A 71 -7.13 2.89 12.19
CA LYS A 71 -6.08 3.16 13.19
C LYS A 71 -4.70 2.64 12.77
N GLN A 72 -4.67 1.58 11.97
CA GLN A 72 -3.43 1.03 11.43
C GLN A 72 -2.80 1.99 10.42
N VAL A 73 -3.61 2.57 9.52
CA VAL A 73 -3.19 3.61 8.57
C VAL A 73 -2.79 4.89 9.28
N ASP A 74 -3.55 5.35 10.27
CA ASP A 74 -3.22 6.55 11.05
C ASP A 74 -1.84 6.38 11.72
N ALA A 75 -1.61 5.24 12.37
CA ALA A 75 -0.32 4.93 12.99
C ALA A 75 0.83 4.83 11.97
N PHE A 76 0.57 4.28 10.78
CA PHE A 76 1.56 4.27 9.70
C PHE A 76 1.91 5.69 9.23
N LEU A 77 0.90 6.54 9.05
CA LEU A 77 1.07 7.94 8.68
C LEU A 77 1.85 8.72 9.75
N GLU A 78 1.56 8.52 11.03
CA GLU A 78 2.36 9.07 12.13
C GLU A 78 3.82 8.61 12.05
N LEU A 79 4.05 7.31 11.82
CA LEU A 79 5.40 6.75 11.70
C LEU A 79 6.20 7.41 10.55
N THR A 80 5.55 7.68 9.41
CA THR A 80 6.22 8.35 8.27
C THR A 80 6.73 9.75 8.59
N GLN A 81 6.09 10.45 9.56
CA GLN A 81 6.50 11.78 10.01
C GLN A 81 7.72 11.73 10.93
N TYR A 82 7.91 10.62 11.64
CA TYR A 82 9.01 10.46 12.59
C TYR A 82 10.27 9.90 11.94
N VAL A 83 10.15 9.31 10.75
CA VAL A 83 11.24 8.71 10.00
C VAL A 83 11.94 9.78 9.15
N LYS A 84 13.27 9.80 9.19
CA LYS A 84 14.10 10.69 8.37
C LYS A 84 13.75 10.50 6.89
N PRO A 85 13.72 11.58 6.08
CA PRO A 85 13.30 11.50 4.68
C PRO A 85 14.07 10.45 3.86
N GLU A 86 15.38 10.32 4.07
CA GLU A 86 16.27 9.36 3.41
C GLU A 86 15.87 7.88 3.64
N HIS A 87 15.19 7.57 4.75
CA HIS A 87 14.75 6.22 5.10
C HIS A 87 13.27 5.96 4.84
N ARG A 88 12.48 6.95 4.39
CA ARG A 88 11.03 6.77 4.16
C ARG A 88 10.70 5.70 3.13
N HIS A 89 11.61 5.43 2.19
CA HIS A 89 11.48 4.35 1.21
C HIS A 89 11.42 2.93 1.82
N GLN A 90 11.83 2.78 3.09
CA GLN A 90 11.74 1.53 3.84
C GLN A 90 10.34 1.28 4.42
N LEU A 91 9.47 2.28 4.39
CA LEU A 91 8.07 2.20 4.84
C LEU A 91 7.18 1.98 3.61
N LYS A 92 6.58 0.80 3.52
CA LYS A 92 5.76 0.42 2.37
C LYS A 92 4.38 -0.01 2.82
N TRP A 93 3.40 0.33 2.01
CA TRP A 93 2.07 -0.23 2.08
C TRP A 93 1.85 -1.06 0.81
N CYS A 94 1.77 -2.36 0.95
CA CYS A 94 1.83 -3.31 -0.14
C CYS A 94 0.47 -3.91 -0.41
N THR A 95 0.14 -4.05 -1.69
CA THR A 95 -1.02 -4.78 -2.18
C THR A 95 -0.53 -5.93 -3.04
N GLY A 96 -1.02 -7.14 -2.75
CA GLY A 96 -0.79 -8.33 -3.56
C GLY A 96 -2.07 -8.76 -4.26
N GLU A 97 -1.94 -9.61 -5.28
CA GLU A 97 -3.09 -10.22 -5.95
C GLU A 97 -3.91 -11.09 -4.98
N GLY A 98 -5.20 -10.81 -4.85
CA GLY A 98 -6.14 -11.59 -4.05
C GLY A 98 -5.92 -11.56 -2.53
N ALA A 99 -4.95 -10.78 -2.04
CA ALA A 99 -4.64 -10.68 -0.61
C ALA A 99 -5.06 -9.33 -0.02
N ALA A 100 -5.31 -9.32 1.30
CA ALA A 100 -5.44 -8.07 2.04
C ALA A 100 -4.12 -7.27 1.97
N PRO A 101 -4.18 -5.93 2.00
CA PRO A 101 -2.97 -5.12 2.01
C PRO A 101 -2.18 -5.38 3.29
N TYR A 102 -0.89 -5.08 3.27
CA TYR A 102 -0.02 -5.24 4.43
C TYR A 102 1.01 -4.12 4.46
N PHE A 103 1.59 -3.87 5.64
CA PHE A 103 2.63 -2.88 5.82
C PHE A 103 3.98 -3.59 5.90
N MET A 104 5.00 -2.97 5.29
CA MET A 104 6.40 -3.36 5.48
C MET A 104 7.18 -2.23 6.11
N ILE A 105 7.95 -2.57 7.13
CA ILE A 105 8.90 -1.66 7.78
C ILE A 105 10.28 -2.32 7.68
N GLY A 106 11.05 -1.94 6.68
CA GLY A 106 12.24 -2.69 6.26
C GLY A 106 11.84 -4.07 5.75
N ASP A 107 12.16 -5.12 6.50
CA ASP A 107 11.81 -6.50 6.22
C ASP A 107 10.72 -7.07 7.15
N ALA A 108 10.27 -6.30 8.14
CA ALA A 108 9.16 -6.72 8.98
C ALA A 108 7.84 -6.51 8.25
N VAL A 109 7.00 -7.56 8.26
CA VAL A 109 5.66 -7.54 7.66
C VAL A 109 4.62 -7.43 8.77
N ILE A 110 3.73 -6.46 8.64
CA ILE A 110 2.56 -6.27 9.51
C ILE A 110 1.31 -6.47 8.65
N GLN A 111 0.55 -7.51 8.95
CA GLN A 111 -0.69 -7.84 8.23
C GLN A 111 -1.78 -6.80 8.47
N ALA A 112 -2.69 -6.62 7.50
CA ALA A 112 -3.87 -5.79 7.71
C ALA A 112 -4.68 -6.23 8.93
N ALA A 113 -5.27 -5.25 9.60
CA ALA A 113 -6.21 -5.49 10.69
C ALA A 113 -7.44 -6.29 10.21
N PRO A 114 -8.08 -7.07 11.11
CA PRO A 114 -9.19 -7.96 10.74
C PRO A 114 -10.42 -7.24 10.15
N ASP A 115 -10.68 -6.00 10.55
CA ASP A 115 -11.81 -5.20 10.04
C ASP A 115 -11.59 -4.67 8.62
N TRP A 116 -10.39 -4.89 8.03
CA TRP A 116 -10.10 -4.58 6.63
C TRP A 116 -11.19 -5.10 5.69
N ALA A 117 -11.73 -6.29 5.96
CA ALA A 117 -12.78 -6.89 5.14
C ALA A 117 -14.02 -5.99 4.97
N GLY A 118 -14.30 -5.12 5.94
CA GLY A 118 -15.38 -4.14 5.88
C GLY A 118 -15.12 -2.96 4.92
N ARG A 119 -13.85 -2.70 4.57
CA ARG A 119 -13.42 -1.69 3.57
C ARG A 119 -14.07 -0.31 3.72
N THR A 120 -14.31 0.13 4.96
CA THR A 120 -14.89 1.45 5.23
C THR A 120 -13.90 2.54 4.80
N PRO A 121 -14.22 3.38 3.79
CA PRO A 121 -13.27 4.36 3.28
C PRO A 121 -12.85 5.37 4.35
N LEU A 122 -11.56 5.70 4.36
CA LEU A 122 -10.98 6.69 5.24
C LEU A 122 -11.21 8.11 4.70
N ASN A 123 -11.27 9.07 5.64
CA ASN A 123 -11.34 10.49 5.33
C ASN A 123 -9.97 11.15 5.44
N LEU A 124 -9.01 10.66 4.65
CA LEU A 124 -7.67 11.23 4.60
C LEU A 124 -7.67 12.62 3.92
N ASN A 125 -6.83 13.51 4.42
CA ASN A 125 -6.54 14.79 3.75
C ASN A 125 -5.52 14.58 2.61
N THR A 126 -5.30 15.61 1.78
CA THR A 126 -4.42 15.52 0.60
C THR A 126 -2.97 15.16 0.95
N VAL A 127 -2.45 15.65 2.09
CA VAL A 127 -1.09 15.34 2.55
C VAL A 127 -0.96 13.87 2.96
N GLU A 128 -1.96 13.36 3.66
CA GLU A 128 -2.01 11.96 4.08
C GLU A 128 -2.17 11.01 2.88
N MET A 129 -3.05 11.35 1.94
CA MET A 129 -3.21 10.60 0.68
C MET A 129 -1.89 10.56 -0.10
N ALA A 130 -1.20 11.70 -0.24
CA ALA A 130 0.10 11.75 -0.93
C ALA A 130 1.14 10.83 -0.27
N ARG A 131 1.24 10.84 1.06
CA ARG A 131 2.16 9.95 1.79
C ARG A 131 1.81 8.49 1.64
N MET A 132 0.53 8.14 1.75
CA MET A 132 0.08 6.77 1.49
C MET A 132 0.41 6.33 0.07
N LEU A 133 0.14 7.19 -0.91
CA LEU A 133 0.36 6.88 -2.32
C LEU A 133 1.84 6.67 -2.64
N ILE A 134 2.74 7.51 -2.14
CA ILE A 134 4.19 7.35 -2.31
C ILE A 134 4.69 6.05 -1.66
N SER A 135 4.13 5.67 -0.52
CA SER A 135 4.44 4.39 0.15
C SER A 135 3.76 3.19 -0.51
N THR A 136 2.82 3.38 -1.43
CA THR A 136 2.05 2.28 -2.02
C THR A 136 2.89 1.48 -3.00
N HIS A 137 2.88 0.16 -2.81
CA HIS A 137 3.50 -0.82 -3.69
C HIS A 137 2.47 -1.83 -4.16
N HIS A 138 2.55 -2.20 -5.43
CA HIS A 138 1.78 -3.30 -6.01
C HIS A 138 2.75 -4.36 -6.52
N ASN A 139 2.61 -5.60 -6.04
CA ASN A 139 3.54 -6.70 -6.35
C ASN A 139 5.02 -6.27 -6.20
N GLU A 140 5.34 -5.70 -5.03
CA GLU A 140 6.66 -5.18 -4.63
C GLU A 140 7.22 -4.00 -5.45
N THR A 141 6.49 -3.49 -6.44
CA THR A 141 6.90 -2.32 -7.23
C THR A 141 6.16 -1.06 -6.76
N PRO A 142 6.83 0.09 -6.61
CA PRO A 142 6.15 1.35 -6.31
C PRO A 142 5.05 1.64 -7.33
N LEU A 143 3.84 1.98 -6.86
CA LEU A 143 2.68 2.15 -7.74
C LEU A 143 2.91 3.24 -8.80
N LEU A 144 3.43 4.39 -8.38
CA LEU A 144 3.69 5.52 -9.31
C LEU A 144 4.73 5.14 -10.38
N LEU A 145 5.67 4.25 -10.04
CA LEU A 145 6.62 3.72 -11.03
C LEU A 145 5.96 2.74 -12.00
N LYS A 146 4.97 1.96 -11.55
CA LYS A 146 4.18 1.10 -12.46
C LYS A 146 3.40 1.93 -13.48
N PHE A 147 2.74 2.99 -13.04
CA PHE A 147 2.04 3.92 -13.92
C PHE A 147 2.99 4.54 -14.97
N LEU A 148 4.17 4.95 -14.52
CA LEU A 148 5.23 5.47 -15.40
C LEU A 148 5.70 4.44 -16.45
N GLN A 149 5.87 3.18 -16.03
CA GLN A 149 6.28 2.08 -16.93
C GLN A 149 5.22 1.79 -17.98
N ILE A 150 3.93 1.88 -17.61
CA ILE A 150 2.81 1.71 -18.55
C ILE A 150 2.84 2.81 -19.61
N GLU A 151 2.98 4.07 -19.21
CA GLU A 151 3.07 5.19 -20.18
C GLU A 151 4.27 5.04 -21.12
N ALA A 152 5.43 4.67 -20.58
CA ALA A 152 6.62 4.46 -21.39
C ALA A 152 6.43 3.32 -22.41
N ALA A 153 5.69 2.25 -22.06
CA ALA A 153 5.37 1.15 -22.95
C ALA A 153 4.38 1.58 -24.05
N SER A 154 3.28 2.24 -23.69
CA SER A 154 2.28 2.76 -24.63
C SER A 154 2.87 3.75 -25.63
N ALA A 155 3.79 4.62 -25.18
CA ALA A 155 4.48 5.58 -26.04
C ALA A 155 5.36 4.93 -27.12
N HIS A 156 5.88 3.72 -26.87
CA HIS A 156 6.67 2.98 -27.87
C HIS A 156 5.78 2.30 -28.92
N GLU A 157 4.56 1.89 -28.56
CA GLU A 157 3.60 1.27 -29.48
C GLU A 157 2.88 2.30 -30.36
N ALA A 158 2.66 3.51 -29.82
CA ALA A 158 1.94 4.58 -30.50
C ALA A 158 2.80 5.46 -31.43
N ARG A 159 4.07 5.13 -31.69
CA ARG A 159 4.96 5.94 -32.55
C ARG A 159 4.93 5.46 -34.01
N PRO A 160 4.07 6.02 -34.90
CA PRO A 160 4.29 5.88 -36.34
C PRO A 160 5.62 6.56 -36.73
N PRO A 161 6.25 6.19 -37.85
CA PRO A 161 7.40 6.93 -38.38
C PRO A 161 6.93 8.35 -38.75
N MET A 162 7.07 9.30 -37.83
CA MET A 162 6.55 10.65 -38.04
C MET A 162 7.36 11.39 -39.10
N VAL A 163 6.64 11.80 -40.15
CA VAL A 163 6.91 13.03 -40.89
C VAL A 163 6.68 14.17 -39.90
N SER A 164 7.72 14.98 -39.74
CA SER A 164 7.74 16.21 -38.96
C SER A 164 6.66 17.19 -39.43
N GLU A 165 5.98 17.82 -38.47
CA GLU A 165 5.28 19.13 -38.52
C GLU A 165 4.00 19.03 -37.66
N ASP A 166 4.17 19.08 -36.34
CA ASP A 166 3.20 19.60 -35.36
C ASP A 166 3.84 19.43 -33.98
N GLU A 167 4.77 20.34 -33.65
CA GLU A 167 5.24 20.56 -32.28
C GLU A 167 4.14 21.27 -31.49
N ASP A 168 3.08 20.55 -31.16
CA ASP A 168 2.29 20.91 -29.98
C ASP A 168 2.70 19.92 -28.89
N GLY A 169 3.27 20.42 -27.81
CA GLY A 169 3.84 19.65 -26.69
C GLY A 169 2.79 18.88 -25.88
N THR A 170 1.73 18.40 -26.52
CA THR A 170 0.66 17.61 -25.93
C THR A 170 1.21 16.21 -25.66
N ILE A 171 1.68 16.00 -24.44
CA ILE A 171 2.03 14.66 -23.93
C ILE A 171 0.73 13.84 -23.95
N TYR A 172 0.64 12.86 -24.83
CA TYR A 172 -0.47 11.92 -24.85
C TYR A 172 -0.38 11.02 -23.61
N VAL A 173 -1.27 11.24 -22.65
CA VAL A 173 -1.41 10.38 -21.46
C VAL A 173 -2.40 9.27 -21.79
N ASP A 174 -1.91 8.04 -21.85
CA ASP A 174 -2.74 6.86 -22.13
C ASP A 174 -3.48 6.38 -20.88
N MET A 175 -4.60 7.04 -20.59
CA MET A 175 -5.48 6.71 -19.47
C MET A 175 -6.19 5.37 -19.64
N GLU A 176 -6.31 4.85 -20.87
CA GLU A 176 -6.94 3.55 -21.14
C GLU A 176 -6.07 2.41 -20.60
N SER A 177 -4.76 2.47 -20.83
CA SER A 177 -3.82 1.48 -20.30
C SER A 177 -3.72 1.52 -18.78
N HIS A 178 -3.77 2.70 -18.15
CA HIS A 178 -3.89 2.81 -16.68
C HIS A 178 -5.18 2.20 -16.15
N SER A 179 -6.29 2.43 -16.85
CA SER A 179 -7.59 1.86 -16.49
C SER A 179 -7.59 0.34 -16.64
N ALA A 180 -7.01 -0.20 -17.71
CA ALA A 180 -6.87 -1.65 -17.92
C ALA A 180 -6.08 -2.30 -16.78
N PHE A 181 -4.92 -1.71 -16.42
CA PHE A 181 -4.10 -2.19 -15.30
C PHE A 181 -4.89 -2.22 -13.97
N LEU A 182 -5.59 -1.14 -13.63
CA LEU A 182 -6.37 -1.11 -12.39
C LEU A 182 -7.56 -2.08 -12.40
N ARG A 183 -8.21 -2.31 -13.56
CA ARG A 183 -9.27 -3.32 -13.69
C ARG A 183 -8.75 -4.74 -13.45
N GLU A 184 -7.52 -5.04 -13.88
CA GLU A 184 -6.87 -6.33 -13.63
C GLU A 184 -6.49 -6.51 -12.15
N SER A 185 -6.18 -5.40 -11.46
CA SER A 185 -5.74 -5.40 -10.05
C SER A 185 -6.84 -4.97 -9.08
N ALA A 186 -7.91 -5.77 -8.95
CA ALA A 186 -9.05 -5.46 -8.08
C ALA A 186 -8.68 -5.17 -6.61
N SER A 187 -7.72 -5.90 -6.03
CA SER A 187 -7.26 -5.68 -4.65
C SER A 187 -6.55 -4.34 -4.45
N LEU A 188 -5.85 -3.86 -5.48
CA LEU A 188 -5.22 -2.54 -5.47
C LEU A 188 -6.30 -1.46 -5.53
N VAL A 189 -7.31 -1.63 -6.38
CA VAL A 189 -8.42 -0.68 -6.48
C VAL A 189 -9.18 -0.57 -5.16
N ASP A 190 -9.48 -1.70 -4.50
CA ASP A 190 -10.05 -1.73 -3.15
C ASP A 190 -9.19 -0.95 -2.13
N ALA A 191 -7.87 -1.08 -2.20
CA ALA A 191 -6.93 -0.35 -1.36
C ALA A 191 -6.94 1.17 -1.65
N LEU A 192 -6.89 1.56 -2.92
CA LEU A 192 -6.93 2.96 -3.34
C LEU A 192 -8.25 3.61 -2.93
N GLU A 193 -9.37 2.91 -3.05
CA GLU A 193 -10.66 3.38 -2.55
C GLU A 193 -10.67 3.57 -1.04
N PHE A 194 -10.10 2.62 -0.30
CA PHE A 194 -10.02 2.69 1.15
C PHE A 194 -9.28 3.94 1.64
N ILE A 195 -8.20 4.35 0.97
CA ILE A 195 -7.48 5.60 1.31
C ILE A 195 -8.10 6.87 0.68
N GLY A 196 -9.20 6.73 -0.06
CA GLY A 196 -9.98 7.86 -0.56
C GLY A 196 -9.64 8.33 -1.98
N MET A 197 -8.88 7.56 -2.77
CA MET A 197 -8.47 7.93 -4.13
C MET A 197 -9.62 8.01 -5.15
N HIS A 198 -10.81 7.52 -4.80
CA HIS A 198 -12.01 7.61 -5.62
C HIS A 198 -12.79 8.93 -5.46
N ARG A 199 -12.32 9.83 -4.58
CA ARG A 199 -13.05 11.03 -4.15
C ARG A 199 -12.57 12.29 -4.86
N ASN A 200 -12.27 12.19 -6.15
CA ASN A 200 -11.98 13.36 -6.95
C ASN A 200 -13.23 14.23 -7.10
N ASP A 201 -13.02 15.54 -7.17
CA ASP A 201 -14.08 16.47 -7.50
C ASP A 201 -14.27 16.55 -9.02
N ASN A 202 -15.41 17.09 -9.45
CA ASN A 202 -15.74 17.21 -10.88
C ASN A 202 -14.82 18.18 -11.62
N ASP A 203 -14.19 19.09 -10.88
CA ASP A 203 -13.29 20.12 -11.40
C ASP A 203 -11.81 19.66 -11.43
N PHE A 204 -11.54 18.42 -11.00
CA PHE A 204 -10.21 17.81 -10.89
C PHE A 204 -9.22 18.54 -9.97
N GLU A 205 -9.67 19.54 -9.21
CA GLU A 205 -8.86 20.33 -8.27
C GLU A 205 -8.18 19.43 -7.24
N ARG A 206 -8.89 18.41 -6.73
CA ARG A 206 -8.34 17.51 -5.72
C ARG A 206 -7.22 16.62 -6.27
N SER A 207 -7.40 16.08 -7.47
CA SER A 207 -6.37 15.28 -8.15
C SER A 207 -5.14 16.11 -8.50
N HIS A 208 -5.33 17.36 -8.90
CA HIS A 208 -4.23 18.30 -9.15
C HIS A 208 -3.50 18.67 -7.84
N ALA A 209 -4.23 18.99 -6.78
CA ALA A 209 -3.64 19.27 -5.46
C ALA A 209 -2.87 18.07 -4.90
N LEU A 210 -3.34 16.84 -5.16
CA LEU A 210 -2.63 15.62 -4.81
C LEU A 210 -1.32 15.49 -5.58
N GLY A 211 -1.31 15.76 -6.89
CA GLY A 211 -0.09 15.76 -7.71
C GLY A 211 0.98 16.70 -7.17
N LEU A 212 0.62 17.97 -6.93
CA LEU A 212 1.51 18.97 -6.34
C LEU A 212 2.04 18.56 -4.95
N GLN A 213 1.21 17.90 -4.15
CA GLN A 213 1.63 17.43 -2.83
C GLN A 213 2.57 16.23 -2.90
N VAL A 214 2.37 15.34 -3.87
CA VAL A 214 3.28 14.21 -4.14
C VAL A 214 4.62 14.73 -4.64
N GLU A 215 4.63 15.72 -5.53
CA GLU A 215 5.85 16.41 -5.97
C GLU A 215 6.64 16.95 -4.77
N ALA A 216 5.98 17.70 -3.88
CA ALA A 216 6.62 18.29 -2.71
C ALA A 216 7.22 17.22 -1.76
N GLU A 217 6.50 16.13 -1.51
CA GLU A 217 7.00 15.03 -0.68
C GLU A 217 8.12 14.25 -1.39
N TRP A 218 8.08 14.10 -2.71
CA TRP A 218 9.14 13.48 -3.50
C TRP A 218 10.46 14.27 -3.40
N TRP A 219 10.38 15.60 -3.54
CA TRP A 219 11.52 16.50 -3.31
C TRP A 219 12.07 16.39 -1.89
N ALA A 220 11.19 16.35 -0.88
CA ALA A 220 11.59 16.25 0.51
C ALA A 220 12.35 14.95 0.83
N MET A 221 12.11 13.87 0.07
CA MET A 221 12.85 12.60 0.22
C MET A 221 14.27 12.64 -0.36
N GLY A 222 14.69 13.75 -0.99
CA GLY A 222 16.03 13.89 -1.56
C GLY A 222 16.28 12.95 -2.75
N ARG A 223 15.22 12.43 -3.38
CA ARG A 223 15.34 11.61 -4.58
C ARG A 223 15.76 12.49 -5.75
N GLN A 224 16.97 12.28 -6.26
CA GLN A 224 17.40 12.91 -7.51
C GLN A 224 16.71 12.22 -8.70
N PRO A 225 16.48 12.92 -9.81
CA PRO A 225 15.93 12.33 -11.02
C PRO A 225 16.81 11.16 -11.47
N VAL A 226 16.28 9.95 -11.45
CA VAL A 226 16.97 8.80 -12.03
C VAL A 226 16.59 8.78 -13.51
N ALA A 227 17.56 9.09 -14.37
CA ALA A 227 17.43 8.81 -15.79
C ALA A 227 17.37 7.28 -15.95
N LEU A 228 16.23 6.76 -16.41
CA LEU A 228 16.13 5.36 -16.82
C LEU A 228 17.16 5.14 -17.94
N ALA A 229 17.92 4.04 -17.86
CA ALA A 229 19.00 3.70 -18.79
C ALA A 229 18.55 3.59 -20.26
N THR A 230 17.25 3.61 -20.52
CA THR A 230 16.60 3.56 -21.82
C THR A 230 16.34 4.93 -22.46
N GLY A 231 16.81 6.04 -21.86
CA GLY A 231 16.74 7.36 -22.51
C GLY A 231 15.33 7.92 -22.71
N GLY A 232 14.35 7.42 -21.95
CA GLY A 232 12.96 7.86 -21.98
C GLY A 232 12.39 7.92 -20.57
N VAL A 233 11.89 9.11 -20.22
CA VAL A 233 11.17 9.49 -18.99
C VAL A 233 12.04 9.55 -17.73
N THR A 234 12.27 10.77 -17.25
CA THR A 234 12.94 11.07 -15.99
C THR A 234 11.97 10.82 -14.83
N GLN A 235 12.43 10.18 -13.74
CA GLN A 235 11.73 10.22 -12.45
C GLN A 235 11.90 11.61 -11.80
N ASP A 236 11.57 12.68 -12.53
CA ASP A 236 11.44 13.99 -11.92
C ASP A 236 10.15 14.04 -11.08
N ALA A 237 10.12 14.97 -10.14
CA ALA A 237 9.01 15.08 -9.22
C ALA A 237 7.69 15.36 -9.95
N GLU A 238 7.72 16.22 -10.97
CA GLU A 238 6.55 16.63 -11.77
C GLU A 238 5.89 15.43 -12.44
N THR A 239 6.68 14.57 -13.08
CA THR A 239 6.16 13.33 -13.69
C THR A 239 5.53 12.43 -12.64
N VAL A 240 6.14 12.30 -11.46
CA VAL A 240 5.57 11.51 -10.35
C VAL A 240 4.29 12.13 -9.78
N GLY A 241 4.20 13.47 -9.76
CA GLY A 241 2.99 14.23 -9.44
C GLY A 241 1.87 13.98 -10.44
N GLY A 242 2.18 14.04 -11.73
CA GLY A 242 1.26 13.68 -12.81
C GLY A 242 0.75 12.24 -12.68
N MET A 243 1.63 11.29 -12.35
CA MET A 243 1.20 9.89 -12.12
C MET A 243 0.23 9.80 -10.93
N ALA A 244 0.45 10.57 -9.87
CA ALA A 244 -0.47 10.58 -8.73
C ALA A 244 -1.85 11.15 -9.08
N GLN A 245 -1.89 12.18 -9.92
CA GLN A 245 -3.13 12.70 -10.48
C GLN A 245 -3.85 11.63 -11.32
N ASN A 246 -3.13 10.94 -12.21
CA ASN A 246 -3.69 9.88 -13.06
C ASN A 246 -4.28 8.74 -12.23
N VAL A 247 -3.59 8.29 -11.18
CA VAL A 247 -4.12 7.25 -10.27
C VAL A 247 -5.47 7.69 -9.67
N MET A 248 -5.59 8.93 -9.21
CA MET A 248 -6.82 9.43 -8.59
C MET A 248 -7.97 9.53 -9.60
N ILE A 249 -7.69 10.03 -10.81
CA ILE A 249 -8.69 10.13 -11.88
C ILE A 249 -9.21 8.74 -12.25
N VAL A 250 -8.32 7.81 -12.60
CA VAL A 250 -8.71 6.46 -13.01
C VAL A 250 -9.45 5.72 -11.90
N THR A 251 -9.00 5.85 -10.64
CA THR A 251 -9.70 5.22 -9.51
C THR A 251 -11.11 5.78 -9.33
N THR A 252 -11.29 7.09 -9.54
CA THR A 252 -12.60 7.75 -9.48
C THR A 252 -13.52 7.29 -10.61
N ASP A 253 -13.01 7.19 -11.84
CA ASP A 253 -13.78 6.72 -12.99
C ASP A 253 -14.25 5.28 -12.80
N LEU A 254 -13.35 4.39 -12.37
CA LEU A 254 -13.69 2.98 -12.08
C LEU A 254 -14.72 2.86 -10.95
N PHE A 255 -14.65 3.74 -9.94
CA PHE A 255 -15.64 3.76 -8.87
C PHE A 255 -17.03 4.12 -9.40
N TYR A 256 -17.16 5.18 -10.19
CA TYR A 256 -18.44 5.59 -10.76
C TYR A 256 -18.97 4.58 -11.79
N GLU A 257 -18.10 3.97 -12.60
CA GLU A 257 -18.47 2.90 -13.53
C GLU A 257 -19.15 1.74 -12.78
N ARG A 258 -18.55 1.27 -11.68
CA ARG A 258 -19.15 0.20 -10.86
C ARG A 258 -20.43 0.62 -10.14
N MET A 259 -20.52 1.86 -9.66
CA MET A 259 -21.75 2.39 -9.06
C MET A 259 -22.90 2.40 -10.07
N ASP A 260 -22.63 2.82 -11.30
CA ASP A 260 -23.62 2.87 -12.36
C ASP A 260 -24.06 1.48 -12.82
N LEU A 261 -23.13 0.52 -12.93
CA LEU A 261 -23.45 -0.89 -13.20
C LEU A 261 -24.34 -1.48 -12.10
N THR A 262 -24.03 -1.19 -10.83
CA THR A 262 -24.83 -1.64 -9.69
C THR A 262 -26.24 -1.04 -9.73
N ARG A 263 -26.36 0.26 -10.02
CA ARG A 263 -27.65 0.95 -10.15
C ARG A 263 -28.50 0.39 -11.29
N ARG A 264 -27.90 0.12 -12.45
CA ARG A 264 -28.57 -0.47 -13.62
C ARG A 264 -29.07 -1.89 -13.33
N THR A 265 -28.26 -2.68 -12.63
CA THR A 265 -28.62 -4.06 -12.24
C THR A 265 -29.81 -4.07 -11.27
N MET A 266 -29.80 -3.17 -10.28
CA MET A 266 -30.92 -3.03 -9.34
C MET A 266 -32.20 -2.51 -10.01
N ALA A 267 -32.09 -1.56 -10.94
CA ALA A 267 -33.24 -1.05 -11.68
C ALA A 267 -33.84 -2.10 -12.64
N GLY A 268 -33.00 -2.92 -13.29
CA GLY A 268 -33.43 -4.03 -14.14
C GLY A 268 -34.11 -5.17 -13.38
N SER A 269 -33.79 -5.36 -12.09
CA SER A 269 -34.41 -6.38 -11.23
C SER A 269 -35.80 -6.02 -10.72
N VAL A 270 -36.21 -4.75 -10.77
CA VAL A 270 -37.51 -4.26 -10.26
C VAL A 270 -38.58 -4.17 -11.36
N GLY A 271 -38.19 -4.21 -12.64
CA GLY A 271 -39.10 -4.10 -13.79
C GLY A 271 -39.60 -5.43 -14.38
N GLY A 272 -39.36 -6.56 -13.72
CA GLY A 272 -39.74 -7.89 -14.20
C GLY A 272 -40.79 -8.57 -13.32
N PHE A 273 -42.02 -8.08 -13.33
CA PHE A 273 -43.22 -8.79 -12.88
C PHE A 273 -44.41 -8.45 -13.78
#